data_AF-X1UD19-F1
#
_entry.id   AF-X1UD19-F1
#
_cell.length_a   1.000
_cell.length_b   1.000
_cell.length_c   1.000
_cell.angle_alpha   90.00
_cell.angle_beta   90.00
_cell.angle_gamma   90.00
#
_symmetry.space_group_name_H-M   'P 1'
#
loop_
_entity.id
_entity.type
_entity.pdbx_description
1 polymer ?
#
loop_
_entity_poly.entity_id
_entity_poly.type
_entity_poly.pdbx_seq_one_letter_code
_entity_poly.pdbx_strand_id
1 'polypeptide(L)'
;MSTVPKKLGVYICTGCGIGESLETKKLLDVAANEYHADVHISHPFLCSAEGLDLIRSNIQNKRLDGIIIAACSPRAKTYEFSLNSGIHTERVNIREQVAWCHDPNDED
;
A
#
# COMPACT_ATOMS: atom_id res chain seq x y z
N MET A 1 12.43 13.80 -20.02
CA MET A 1 11.60 13.70 -18.80
C MET A 1 10.15 13.95 -19.20
N SER A 2 9.22 13.04 -18.93
CA SER A 2 7.79 13.30 -19.18
C SER A 2 7.32 14.45 -18.28
N THR A 3 6.63 15.43 -18.86
CA THR A 3 6.19 16.68 -18.21
C THR A 3 4.82 16.55 -17.52
N VAL A 4 4.27 15.34 -17.43
CA VAL A 4 3.00 15.06 -16.75
C VAL A 4 3.30 14.64 -15.31
N PRO A 5 2.75 15.31 -14.28
CA PRO A 5 2.89 14.87 -12.89
C PRO A 5 2.26 13.48 -12.75
N LYS A 6 3.04 12.50 -12.29
CA LYS A 6 2.57 11.14 -12.04
C LYS A 6 1.83 11.10 -10.71
N LYS A 7 0.55 10.74 -10.74
CA LYS A 7 -0.28 10.61 -9.55
C LYS A 7 -0.13 9.26 -8.89
N LEU A 8 0.27 9.26 -7.63
CA LEU A 8 0.63 8.05 -6.88
C LEU A 8 -0.36 7.77 -5.76
N GLY A 9 -0.81 6.52 -5.66
CA GLY A 9 -1.53 6.04 -4.47
C GLY A 9 -0.71 5.03 -3.67
N VAL A 10 -0.56 5.25 -2.37
CA VAL A 10 0.10 4.36 -1.43
C VAL A 10 -0.93 3.81 -0.45
N TYR A 11 -0.98 2.48 -0.35
CA TYR A 11 -1.91 1.74 0.49
C TYR A 11 -1.13 0.81 1.41
N ILE A 12 -1.31 0.96 2.72
CA ILE A 12 -0.60 0.18 3.73
C ILE A 12 -1.58 -0.73 4.48
N CYS A 13 -1.34 -2.05 4.44
CA CYS A 13 -2.12 -2.99 5.22
C CYS A 13 -1.62 -3.00 6.67
N THR A 14 -2.52 -3.04 7.65
CA THR A 14 -2.14 -3.09 9.08
C THR A 14 -2.50 -4.39 9.78
N GLY A 15 -3.33 -5.24 9.17
CA GLY A 15 -3.67 -6.55 9.71
C GLY A 15 -2.54 -7.57 9.60
N CYS A 16 -2.80 -8.78 10.12
CA CYS A 16 -1.85 -9.90 10.13
C CYS A 16 -0.51 -9.59 10.85
N GLY A 17 -0.55 -8.77 11.90
CA GLY A 17 0.61 -8.41 12.71
C GLY A 17 1.43 -7.22 12.18
N ILE A 18 1.11 -6.69 10.99
CA ILE A 18 1.88 -5.57 10.40
C ILE A 18 1.78 -4.32 11.29
N GLY A 19 0.57 -3.91 11.66
CA GLY A 19 0.34 -2.70 12.47
C GLY A 19 0.74 -2.83 13.94
N GLU A 20 1.01 -4.06 14.40
CA GLU A 20 1.56 -4.33 15.73
C GLU A 20 3.10 -4.27 15.73
N SER A 21 3.71 -4.52 14.55
CA SER A 21 5.16 -4.61 14.40
C SER A 21 5.79 -3.33 13.83
N LEU A 22 5.04 -2.58 13.02
CA LEU A 22 5.52 -1.40 12.29
C LEU A 22 4.68 -0.17 12.60
N GLU A 23 5.33 0.99 12.69
CA GLU A 23 4.68 2.27 12.91
C GLU A 23 4.10 2.82 11.59
N THR A 24 2.94 2.27 11.22
CA THR A 24 2.28 2.54 9.93
C THR A 24 1.96 4.02 9.68
N LYS A 25 1.82 4.83 10.73
CA LYS A 25 1.68 6.29 10.61
C LYS A 25 2.93 6.95 10.04
N LYS A 26 4.13 6.60 10.53
CA LYS A 26 5.39 7.12 9.97
C LYS A 26 5.55 6.75 8.50
N LEU A 27 5.16 5.53 8.12
CA LEU A 27 5.18 5.11 6.71
C LEU A 27 4.22 5.94 5.84
N LEU A 28 3.05 6.30 6.35
CA LEU A 28 2.12 7.21 5.67
C LEU A 28 2.68 8.62 5.58
N ASP A 29 3.33 9.12 6.64
CA ASP A 29 3.97 10.44 6.65
C ASP A 29 5.10 10.52 5.62
N VAL A 30 5.91 9.46 5.47
CA VAL A 30 6.92 9.37 4.40
C VAL A 30 6.26 9.42 3.02
N ALA A 31 5.19 8.65 2.80
CA ALA A 31 4.46 8.67 1.54
C ALA A 31 3.88 10.06 1.21
N ALA A 32 3.38 10.79 2.21
CA ALA A 32 2.81 12.12 2.05
C ALA A 32 3.86 13.23 1.88
N ASN A 33 4.89 13.23 2.73
CA ASN A 33 5.80 14.36 2.86
C ASN A 33 7.03 14.25 1.97
N GLU A 34 7.57 13.04 1.77
CA GLU A 34 8.79 12.84 0.97
C GLU A 34 8.46 12.50 -0.48
N TYR A 35 7.44 11.65 -0.69
CA TYR A 35 7.04 11.18 -2.02
C TYR A 35 5.82 11.91 -2.59
N HIS A 36 5.17 12.78 -1.81
CA HIS A 36 4.02 13.57 -2.23
C HIS A 36 2.91 12.74 -2.88
N ALA A 37 2.64 11.55 -2.34
CA ALA A 37 1.60 10.67 -2.87
C ALA A 37 0.20 11.30 -2.73
N ASP A 38 -0.55 11.38 -3.83
CA ASP A 38 -1.91 11.92 -3.90
C ASP A 38 -2.90 11.18 -3.00
N VAL A 39 -2.66 9.89 -2.77
CA VAL A 39 -3.41 9.05 -1.83
C VAL A 39 -2.40 8.32 -0.96
N HIS A 40 -2.58 8.38 0.35
CA HIS A 40 -1.76 7.67 1.33
C HIS A 40 -2.69 7.23 2.47
N ILE A 41 -3.08 5.96 2.48
CA ILE A 41 -4.04 5.44 3.45
C ILE A 41 -3.63 4.07 3.99
N SER A 42 -3.96 3.84 5.26
CA SER A 42 -3.85 2.52 5.88
C SER A 42 -5.23 1.85 5.98
N HIS A 43 -5.27 0.52 5.85
CA HIS A 43 -6.48 -0.25 6.08
C HIS A 43 -6.15 -1.58 6.79
N PRO A 44 -6.98 -2.06 7.75
CA PRO A 44 -6.74 -3.33 8.44
C PRO A 44 -6.58 -4.51 7.48
N PHE A 45 -7.41 -4.57 6.44
CA PHE A 45 -7.39 -5.67 5.48
C PHE A 45 -7.55 -5.15 4.06
N LEU A 46 -6.45 -4.78 3.39
CA LEU A 46 -6.53 -4.29 2.00
C LEU A 46 -7.04 -5.34 1.00
N CYS A 47 -6.92 -6.63 1.34
CA CYS A 47 -7.43 -7.73 0.51
C CYS A 47 -8.91 -8.05 0.75
N SER A 48 -9.59 -7.37 1.69
CA SER A 48 -11.04 -7.53 1.86
C SER A 48 -11.81 -6.84 0.73
N ALA A 49 -13.10 -7.18 0.57
CA ALA A 49 -13.94 -6.50 -0.42
C ALA A 49 -13.92 -4.96 -0.24
N GLU A 50 -14.07 -4.50 1.01
CA GLU A 50 -14.00 -3.08 1.37
C GLU A 50 -12.64 -2.46 1.01
N GLY A 51 -11.53 -3.13 1.34
CA GLY A 51 -10.19 -2.65 1.02
C GLY A 51 -9.94 -2.55 -0.48
N LEU A 52 -10.43 -3.53 -1.25
CA LEU A 52 -10.32 -3.53 -2.71
C LEU A 52 -11.18 -2.43 -3.35
N ASP A 53 -12.39 -2.23 -2.85
CA ASP A 53 -13.30 -1.20 -3.36
C ASP A 53 -12.80 0.21 -3.04
N LEU A 54 -12.18 0.39 -1.87
CA LEU A 54 -11.46 1.62 -1.50
C LEU A 54 -10.34 1.93 -2.50
N ILE A 55 -9.48 0.95 -2.82
CA ILE A 55 -8.39 1.12 -3.79
C ILE A 55 -8.97 1.46 -5.18
N ARG A 56 -9.94 0.68 -5.66
CA ARG A 56 -10.57 0.89 -6.99
C ARG A 56 -11.23 2.25 -7.11
N SER A 57 -11.94 2.68 -6.07
CA SER A 57 -12.61 3.99 -6.04
C SER A 57 -11.59 5.12 -6.10
N ASN A 58 -10.48 5.02 -5.37
CA ASN A 58 -9.43 6.04 -5.39
C ASN A 58 -8.71 6.10 -6.74
N ILE A 59 -8.41 4.95 -7.37
CA ILE A 59 -7.85 4.89 -8.72
C ILE A 59 -8.69 5.74 -9.70
N GLN A 60 -10.01 5.53 -9.70
CA GLN A 60 -10.92 6.23 -10.61
C GLN A 60 -11.10 7.70 -10.23
N ASN A 61 -11.42 7.98 -8.96
CA ASN A 61 -11.79 9.32 -8.50
C ASN A 61 -10.61 10.30 -8.50
N LYS A 62 -9.40 9.81 -8.19
CA LYS A 62 -8.17 10.63 -8.16
C LYS A 62 -7.41 10.60 -9.47
N ARG A 63 -7.78 9.69 -10.38
CA ARG A 63 -7.10 9.43 -11.67
C ARG A 63 -5.63 9.12 -11.44
N LEU A 64 -5.37 8.08 -10.64
CA LEU A 64 -4.02 7.66 -10.30
C LEU A 64 -3.32 7.05 -11.53
N ASP A 65 -2.02 7.30 -11.68
CA ASP A 65 -1.18 6.73 -12.74
C ASP A 65 -0.49 5.44 -12.27
N GLY A 66 -0.26 5.31 -10.96
CA GLY A 66 0.36 4.15 -10.34
C GLY A 66 -0.05 3.99 -8.89
N ILE A 67 0.05 2.76 -8.38
CA ILE A 67 -0.19 2.47 -6.98
C ILE A 67 0.87 1.57 -6.37
N ILE A 68 1.06 1.72 -5.07
CA ILE A 68 1.86 0.86 -4.21
C ILE A 68 0.94 0.25 -3.17
N ILE A 69 0.99 -1.07 -3.04
CA ILE A 69 0.27 -1.81 -1.99
C ILE A 69 1.34 -2.47 -1.10
N ALA A 70 1.58 -1.87 0.06
CA ALA A 70 2.49 -2.37 1.08
C ALA A 70 1.72 -3.29 2.03
N ALA A 71 1.90 -4.60 1.87
CA ALA A 71 1.11 -5.61 2.57
C ALA A 71 1.87 -6.95 2.68
N CYS A 72 1.15 -8.07 2.57
CA CYS A 72 1.74 -9.39 2.44
C CYS A 72 2.49 -9.59 1.12
N SER A 73 3.27 -10.67 1.07
CA SER A 73 4.00 -11.13 -0.12
C SER A 73 3.18 -11.05 -1.42
N PRO A 74 3.77 -10.66 -2.56
CA PRO A 74 3.09 -10.72 -3.87
C PRO A 74 2.66 -12.14 -4.26
N ARG A 75 3.24 -13.16 -3.62
CA ARG A 75 2.84 -14.57 -3.77
C ARG A 75 1.55 -14.91 -3.03
N ALA A 76 1.12 -14.05 -2.11
CA ALA A 76 -0.12 -14.16 -1.38
C ALA A 76 -1.15 -13.15 -1.91
N LYS A 77 -2.41 -13.56 -1.94
CA LYS A 77 -3.54 -12.72 -2.35
C LYS A 77 -3.37 -12.12 -3.76
N THR A 78 -2.66 -12.83 -4.64
CA THR A 78 -2.34 -12.38 -6.00
C THR A 78 -3.60 -12.10 -6.80
N TYR A 79 -4.64 -12.93 -6.63
CA TYR A 79 -5.91 -12.75 -7.33
C TYR A 79 -6.69 -11.53 -6.83
N GLU A 80 -6.80 -11.37 -5.50
CA GLU A 80 -7.51 -10.25 -4.89
C GLU A 80 -6.90 -8.90 -5.32
N PHE A 81 -5.57 -8.81 -5.36
CA PHE A 81 -4.86 -7.61 -5.78
C PHE A 81 -4.64 -7.50 -7.30
N SER A 82 -5.17 -8.44 -8.09
CA SER A 82 -5.30 -8.26 -9.54
C SER A 82 -6.48 -7.34 -9.82
N LEU A 83 -6.26 -6.03 -9.67
CA LEU A 83 -7.32 -5.02 -9.74
C LEU A 83 -7.99 -4.90 -11.12
N ASN A 84 -7.40 -5.48 -12.16
CA ASN A 84 -7.87 -5.45 -13.55
C ASN A 84 -8.16 -4.03 -14.08
N SER A 85 -7.50 -3.02 -13.52
CA SER A 85 -7.69 -1.60 -13.85
C SER A 85 -6.76 -1.10 -14.95
N GLY A 86 -5.77 -1.89 -15.34
CA GLY A 86 -4.69 -1.45 -16.25
C GLY A 86 -3.68 -0.48 -15.61
N ILE A 87 -3.86 -0.14 -14.32
CA ILE A 87 -2.93 0.73 -13.59
C ILE A 87 -1.64 -0.01 -13.27
N HIS A 88 -0.52 0.70 -13.33
CA HIS A 88 0.74 0.17 -12.83
C HIS A 88 0.65 -0.05 -11.31
N THR A 89 0.87 -1.29 -10.87
CA THR A 89 0.68 -1.70 -9.48
C THR A 89 1.95 -2.36 -8.98
N GLU A 90 2.54 -1.79 -7.93
CA GLU A 90 3.69 -2.38 -7.24
C GLU A 90 3.26 -2.96 -5.89
N ARG A 91 3.69 -4.20 -5.64
CA ARG A 91 3.41 -4.95 -4.40
C ARG A 91 4.67 -4.96 -3.54
N VAL A 92 4.60 -4.32 -2.37
CA VAL A 92 5.71 -4.27 -1.42
C VAL A 92 5.39 -5.20 -0.26
N ASN A 93 6.28 -6.16 -0.01
CA ASN A 93 6.11 -7.14 1.04
C ASN A 93 6.71 -6.62 2.35
N ILE A 94 5.85 -6.16 3.26
CA ILE A 94 6.25 -5.69 4.59
C ILE A 94 5.81 -6.64 5.70
N ARG A 95 5.15 -7.76 5.37
CA ARG A 95 4.75 -8.77 6.34
C ARG A 95 5.81 -9.86 6.48
N GLU A 96 5.93 -10.71 5.48
CA GLU A 96 6.85 -11.85 5.52
C GLU A 96 8.32 -11.45 5.47
N GLN A 97 8.64 -10.27 4.95
CA GLN A 97 10.02 -9.79 4.81
C GLN A 97 10.41 -8.70 5.82
N VAL A 98 9.48 -8.26 6.67
CA VAL A 98 9.76 -7.23 7.68
C VAL A 98 9.07 -7.61 8.99
N ALA A 99 7.75 -7.43 9.11
CA ALA A 99 7.02 -7.62 10.37
C ALA A 99 7.17 -9.01 11.00
N TRP A 100 7.38 -10.06 10.22
CA TRP A 100 7.53 -11.44 10.72
C TRP A 100 8.98 -11.93 10.84
N CYS A 101 9.96 -11.10 10.48
CA CYS A 101 11.38 -11.44 10.56
C CYS A 101 12.16 -10.59 11.55
N HIS A 102 11.51 -9.58 12.14
CA HIS A 102 12.08 -8.66 13.11
C HIS A 102 11.23 -8.68 14.38
N ASP A 103 11.83 -8.32 15.51
CA ASP A 103 11.06 -8.11 16.73
C ASP A 103 10.13 -6.89 16.55
N PRO A 104 8.89 -6.93 17.10
CA PRO A 104 7.95 -5.82 16.95
C PRO A 104 8.50 -4.51 17.51
N ASN A 105 8.36 -3.42 16.75
CA ASN A 105 8.84 -2.07 17.10
C ASN A 105 10.37 -1.93 17.23
N ASP A 106 11.13 -2.83 16.61
CA ASP A 106 12.59 -2.75 16.47
C ASP A 106 12.97 -2.03 15.17
N GLU A 107 12.70 -0.71 15.10
CA GLU A 107 12.88 0.14 13.92
C GLU A 107 14.22 0.91 13.88
N ASP A 108 15.23 0.46 14.65
CA ASP A 108 16.55 1.12 14.78
C ASP A 108 17.47 1.00 13.54
#